data_AF-A0A2S7TZ09-F1
#
_entry.id   AF-A0A2S7TZ09-F1
#
_cell.length_a   1.000
_cell.length_b   1.000
_cell.length_c   1.000
_cell.angle_alpha   90.00
_cell.angle_beta   90.00
_cell.angle_gamma   90.00
#
_symmetry.space_group_name_H-M   'P 1'
#
loop_
_entity.id
_entity.type
_entity.pdbx_description
1 polymer ?
#
loop_
_entity_poly.entity_id
_entity_poly.type
_entity_poly.pdbx_seq_one_letter_code
_entity_poly.pdbx_strand_id
1 'polypeptide(L)'
;MALTQIQIIQSLGEAMNWLERELSWGVAMAEQRHLVGRIGELYAALMTSGQMAPETNQAGYDVVSSSGERISVKTTTQSGPGGHMSFNSNTLDQVDRVMVFFLNTEEMQVETLLDCSVTEAKGLFSKVSSSGKYNLSLSKLRKITDPIRPIKDQQVIAEADYKGFTIRELESGSILVINDTDIEPVTKPILRKISSDLGMPIINSNGNPMNTRQLGSRLIKQLQLGV
;
A
#
# COMPACT_ATOMS: atom_id res chain seq x y z
N MET A 1 -7.76 16.29 22.58
CA MET A 1 -8.96 15.52 22.21
C MET A 1 -8.54 14.46 21.22
N ALA A 2 -8.88 13.21 21.46
CA ALA A 2 -8.57 12.14 20.51
C ALA A 2 -9.52 12.18 19.31
N LEU A 3 -9.01 11.85 18.12
CA LEU A 3 -9.78 11.84 16.89
C LEU A 3 -10.84 10.72 16.94
N THR A 4 -12.03 11.02 16.45
CA THR A 4 -13.06 10.01 16.18
C THR A 4 -12.66 9.15 14.97
N GLN A 5 -13.25 7.96 14.84
CA GLN A 5 -13.01 7.09 13.67
C GLN A 5 -13.34 7.78 12.34
N ILE A 6 -14.42 8.59 12.31
CA ILE A 6 -14.79 9.36 11.12
C ILE A 6 -13.70 10.39 10.77
N GLN A 7 -13.14 11.08 11.76
CA GLN A 7 -12.05 12.02 11.53
C GLN A 7 -10.76 11.32 11.06
N ILE A 8 -10.46 10.11 11.57
CA ILE A 8 -9.31 9.31 11.10
C ILE A 8 -9.50 8.94 9.62
N ILE A 9 -10.69 8.49 9.23
CA ILE A 9 -11.00 8.16 7.82
C ILE A 9 -10.83 9.39 6.93
N GLN A 10 -11.38 10.54 7.33
CA GLN A 10 -11.25 11.80 6.59
C GLN A 10 -9.80 12.23 6.46
N SER A 11 -9.05 12.24 7.57
CA SER A 11 -7.63 12.61 7.57
C SER A 11 -6.77 11.66 6.73
N LEU A 12 -7.08 10.35 6.72
CA LEU A 12 -6.39 9.40 5.86
C LEU A 12 -6.66 9.70 4.38
N GLY A 13 -7.92 9.95 4.01
CA GLY A 13 -8.31 10.32 2.65
C GLY A 13 -7.64 11.61 2.18
N GLU A 14 -7.59 12.63 3.03
CA GLU A 14 -6.90 13.90 2.77
C GLU A 14 -5.39 13.69 2.58
N ALA A 15 -4.74 12.93 3.46
CA ALA A 15 -3.31 12.65 3.37
C ALA A 15 -2.95 11.89 2.10
N MET A 16 -3.76 10.90 1.71
CA MET A 16 -3.59 10.15 0.46
C MET A 16 -3.75 11.04 -0.77
N ASN A 17 -4.77 11.91 -0.80
CA ASN A 17 -5.00 12.84 -1.89
C ASN A 17 -3.87 13.89 -2.00
N TRP A 18 -3.34 14.36 -0.86
CA TRP A 18 -2.20 15.27 -0.86
C TRP A 18 -0.93 14.59 -1.43
N LEU A 19 -0.63 13.37 -0.98
CA LEU A 19 0.48 12.60 -1.51
C LEU A 19 0.35 12.37 -3.03
N GLU A 20 -0.85 12.05 -3.50
CA GLU A 20 -1.12 11.88 -4.94
C GLU A 20 -0.79 13.17 -5.72
N ARG A 21 -1.18 14.34 -5.19
CA ARG A 21 -0.89 15.63 -5.83
C ARG A 21 0.59 15.94 -5.88
N GLU A 22 1.32 15.76 -4.79
CA GLU A 22 2.77 16.02 -4.77
C GLU A 22 3.53 15.10 -5.72
N LEU A 23 3.12 13.84 -5.80
CA LEU A 23 3.63 12.90 -6.79
C LEU A 23 3.31 13.34 -8.22
N SER A 24 2.11 13.87 -8.47
CA SER A 24 1.71 14.40 -9.78
C SER A 24 2.56 15.60 -10.20
N TRP A 25 3.04 16.39 -9.24
CA TRP A 25 3.95 17.52 -9.47
C TRP A 25 5.41 17.10 -9.61
N GLY A 26 5.72 15.81 -9.47
CA GLY A 26 7.08 15.28 -9.60
C GLY A 26 7.93 15.45 -8.34
N VAL A 27 7.33 15.73 -7.18
CA VAL A 27 8.05 15.83 -5.91
C VAL A 27 8.64 14.45 -5.55
N ALA A 28 9.90 14.45 -5.12
CA ALA A 28 10.60 13.20 -4.81
C ALA A 28 10.03 12.53 -3.55
N MET A 29 9.87 11.20 -3.57
CA MET A 29 9.37 10.44 -2.42
C MET A 29 10.21 10.57 -1.15
N ALA A 30 11.49 10.93 -1.27
CA ALA A 30 12.36 11.18 -0.13
C ALA A 30 11.91 12.39 0.71
N GLU A 31 11.22 13.35 0.09
CA GLU A 31 10.67 14.55 0.74
C GLU A 31 9.33 14.24 1.43
N GLN A 32 8.66 13.15 1.01
CA GLN A 32 7.35 12.74 1.51
C GLN A 32 7.38 11.73 2.65
N ARG A 33 8.55 11.47 3.23
CA ARG A 33 8.72 10.45 4.29
C ARG A 33 7.80 10.66 5.49
N HIS A 34 7.59 11.92 5.90
CA HIS A 34 6.72 12.25 7.02
C HIS A 34 5.25 11.97 6.70
N LEU A 35 4.80 12.36 5.51
CA LEU A 35 3.43 12.13 5.05
C LEU A 35 3.14 10.62 4.91
N VAL A 36 4.08 9.87 4.33
CA VAL A 36 4.00 8.40 4.22
C VAL A 36 3.94 7.73 5.59
N GLY A 37 4.73 8.20 6.55
CA GLY A 37 4.65 7.74 7.94
C GLY A 37 3.26 7.99 8.53
N ARG A 38 2.77 9.22 8.38
CA ARG A 38 1.45 9.63 8.89
C ARG A 38 0.29 8.84 8.27
N ILE A 39 0.34 8.54 6.97
CA ILE A 39 -0.63 7.69 6.28
C ILE A 39 -0.68 6.30 6.94
N GLY A 40 0.46 5.70 7.24
CA GLY A 40 0.50 4.40 7.91
C GLY A 40 -0.04 4.45 9.33
N GLU A 41 0.29 5.48 10.10
CA GLU A 41 -0.24 5.68 11.45
C GLU A 41 -1.77 5.79 11.45
N LEU A 42 -2.32 6.61 10.53
CA LEU A 42 -3.76 6.76 10.36
C LEU A 42 -4.42 5.45 9.93
N TYR A 43 -3.77 4.69 9.04
CA TYR A 43 -4.26 3.38 8.60
C TYR A 43 -4.24 2.34 9.74
N ALA A 44 -3.19 2.29 10.56
CA ALA A 44 -3.16 1.44 11.75
C ALA A 44 -4.24 1.80 12.77
N ALA A 45 -4.44 3.09 13.02
CA ALA A 45 -5.49 3.56 13.93
C ALA A 45 -6.88 3.15 13.42
N LEU A 46 -7.12 3.22 12.11
CA LEU A 46 -8.35 2.74 11.49
C LEU A 46 -8.52 1.22 11.64
N MET A 47 -7.50 0.43 11.29
CA MET A 47 -7.56 -1.05 11.35
C MET A 47 -7.79 -1.59 12.75
N THR A 48 -7.28 -0.90 13.78
CA THR A 48 -7.38 -1.33 15.18
C THR A 48 -8.52 -0.68 15.95
N SER A 49 -9.36 0.09 15.25
CA SER A 49 -10.37 0.98 15.87
C SER A 49 -9.77 1.86 16.98
N GLY A 50 -8.48 2.15 16.85
CA GLY A 50 -7.65 2.82 17.83
C GLY A 50 -7.56 4.30 17.59
N GLN A 51 -6.61 4.91 18.27
CA GLN A 51 -6.32 6.34 18.20
C GLN A 51 -4.82 6.54 18.06
N MET A 52 -4.46 7.65 17.45
CA MET A 52 -3.07 8.10 17.45
C MET A 52 -2.56 8.36 18.86
N ALA A 53 -1.26 8.18 19.08
CA ALA A 53 -0.64 8.46 20.37
C ALA A 53 -1.03 9.87 20.87
N PRO A 54 -1.46 10.00 22.14
CA PRO A 54 -2.07 11.22 22.65
C PRO A 54 -1.10 12.41 22.76
N GLU A 55 0.21 12.14 22.77
CA GLU A 55 1.27 13.15 22.82
C GLU A 55 2.22 13.00 21.62
N THR A 56 2.67 14.14 21.09
CA THR A 56 3.73 14.18 20.08
C THR A 56 5.06 13.74 20.70
N ASN A 57 5.81 12.86 20.01
CA ASN A 57 7.08 12.27 20.48
C ASN A 57 6.96 11.25 21.64
N GLN A 58 5.85 10.52 21.74
CA GLN A 58 5.79 9.34 22.59
C GLN A 58 6.88 8.33 22.22
N ALA A 59 7.55 7.80 23.23
CA ALA A 59 8.68 6.91 23.02
C ALA A 59 8.18 5.51 22.58
N GLY A 60 8.37 5.19 21.31
CA GLY A 60 8.32 3.81 20.81
C GLY A 60 7.03 3.35 20.15
N TYR A 61 5.89 3.98 20.42
CA TYR A 61 4.59 3.62 19.83
C TYR A 61 3.90 4.83 19.21
N ASP A 62 3.15 4.58 18.13
CA ASP A 62 2.54 5.60 17.29
C ASP A 62 1.00 5.58 17.40
N VAL A 63 0.43 4.41 17.71
CA VAL A 63 -1.01 4.16 17.80
C VAL A 63 -1.32 3.38 19.08
N VAL A 64 -2.48 3.66 19.69
CA VAL A 64 -3.06 2.86 20.77
C VAL A 64 -4.36 2.25 20.26
N SER A 65 -4.47 0.92 20.29
CA SER A 65 -5.67 0.21 19.82
C SER A 65 -6.88 0.49 20.72
N SER A 66 -8.07 0.11 20.26
CA SER A 66 -9.28 0.10 21.11
C SER A 66 -9.16 -0.79 22.36
N SER A 67 -8.31 -1.82 22.32
CA SER A 67 -7.99 -2.69 23.46
C SER A 67 -6.87 -2.15 24.36
N GLY A 68 -6.29 -0.98 24.03
CA GLY A 68 -5.21 -0.36 24.79
C GLY A 68 -3.80 -0.84 24.44
N GLU A 69 -3.63 -1.62 23.37
CA GLU A 69 -2.32 -2.08 22.91
C GLU A 69 -1.51 -0.92 22.33
N ARG A 70 -0.24 -0.82 22.70
CA ARG A 70 0.69 0.14 22.10
C ARG A 70 1.27 -0.46 20.83
N ILE A 71 1.09 0.24 19.71
CA ILE A 71 1.45 -0.23 18.39
C ILE A 71 2.54 0.66 17.81
N SER A 72 3.66 0.05 17.38
CA SER A 72 4.66 0.72 16.55
C SER A 72 4.34 0.49 15.09
N VAL A 73 4.26 1.59 14.34
CA VAL A 73 3.90 1.59 12.94
C VAL A 73 5.11 1.99 12.11
N LYS A 74 5.33 1.25 11.03
CA LYS A 74 6.31 1.64 10.02
C LYS A 74 5.75 1.47 8.62
N THR A 75 5.92 2.49 7.80
CA THR A 75 5.48 2.49 6.41
C THR A 75 6.69 2.54 5.49
N THR A 76 6.68 1.72 4.44
CA THR A 76 7.67 1.76 3.36
C THR A 76 6.98 1.98 2.02
N THR A 77 7.65 2.69 1.11
CA THR A 77 7.24 2.83 -0.30
C THR A 77 8.14 2.03 -1.23
N GLN A 78 9.13 1.32 -0.69
CA GLN A 78 10.06 0.51 -1.47
C GLN A 78 9.38 -0.79 -1.92
N SER A 79 9.15 -0.93 -3.23
CA SER A 79 8.57 -2.11 -3.87
C SER A 79 9.55 -3.29 -3.99
N GLY A 80 10.86 -3.01 -4.03
CA GLY A 80 11.90 -4.03 -4.20
C GLY A 80 12.18 -4.89 -2.95
N PRO A 81 12.80 -6.07 -3.12
CA PRO A 81 13.24 -6.93 -2.00
C PRO A 81 14.49 -6.37 -1.29
N GLY A 82 15.18 -5.41 -1.93
CA GLY A 82 16.32 -4.70 -1.37
C GLY A 82 15.85 -3.60 -0.43
N GLY A 83 16.11 -3.78 0.85
CA GLY A 83 15.79 -2.78 1.88
C GLY A 83 15.70 -3.42 3.25
N HIS A 84 15.91 -2.59 4.27
CA HIS A 84 15.70 -2.99 5.66
C HIS A 84 14.97 -1.87 6.40
N MET A 85 14.14 -2.28 7.34
CA MET A 85 13.44 -1.38 8.24
C MET A 85 14.07 -1.49 9.60
N SER A 86 14.49 -0.35 10.14
CA SER A 86 15.14 -0.29 11.43
C SER A 86 14.16 0.06 12.54
N PHE A 87 14.16 -0.75 13.58
CA PHE A 87 13.47 -0.51 14.85
C PHE A 87 14.50 -0.17 15.92
N ASN A 88 14.21 0.82 16.76
CA ASN A 88 15.10 1.22 17.84
C ASN A 88 15.03 0.20 18.98
N SER A 89 16.16 -0.41 19.37
CA SER A 89 16.17 -1.41 20.43
C SER A 89 15.73 -0.86 21.77
N ASN A 90 15.96 0.43 22.03
CA ASN A 90 15.70 1.07 23.32
C ASN A 90 14.20 1.32 23.56
N THR A 91 13.39 1.31 22.50
CA THR A 91 11.96 1.62 22.58
C THR A 91 11.08 0.45 22.18
N LEU A 92 11.64 -0.59 21.58
CA LEU A 92 10.87 -1.74 21.08
C LEU A 92 10.19 -2.52 22.22
N ASP A 93 10.78 -2.56 23.41
CA ASP A 93 10.21 -3.22 24.59
C ASP A 93 9.02 -2.44 25.21
N GLN A 94 8.76 -1.22 24.74
CA GLN A 94 7.66 -0.38 25.21
C GLN A 94 6.40 -0.54 24.36
N VAL A 95 6.41 -1.50 23.44
CA VAL A 95 5.38 -1.71 22.42
C VAL A 95 4.85 -3.14 22.58
N ASP A 96 3.56 -3.32 22.32
CA ASP A 96 2.91 -4.62 22.46
C ASP A 96 2.77 -5.29 21.07
N ARG A 97 2.60 -4.49 20.00
CA ARG A 97 2.36 -4.95 18.62
C ARG A 97 3.13 -4.13 17.58
N VAL A 98 3.57 -4.76 16.50
CA VAL A 98 4.25 -4.09 15.38
C VAL A 98 3.44 -4.25 14.12
N MET A 99 3.15 -3.12 13.47
CA MET A 99 2.49 -3.09 12.17
C MET A 99 3.43 -2.48 11.13
N VAL A 100 3.60 -3.18 10.01
CA VAL A 100 4.38 -2.69 8.88
C VAL A 100 3.48 -2.63 7.66
N PHE A 101 3.49 -1.47 6.99
CA PHE A 101 2.72 -1.26 5.77
C PHE A 101 3.61 -0.97 4.57
N PHE A 102 3.17 -1.44 3.41
CA PHE A 102 3.66 -1.00 2.12
C PHE A 102 2.65 -0.02 1.52
N LEU A 103 3.09 1.19 1.22
CA LEU A 103 2.32 2.16 0.47
C LEU A 103 2.72 2.06 -0.99
N ASN A 104 1.82 1.49 -1.80
CA ASN A 104 1.95 1.47 -3.25
C ASN A 104 1.58 2.85 -3.79
N THR A 105 2.58 3.65 -4.12
CA THR A 105 2.42 5.01 -4.64
C THR A 105 1.91 5.05 -6.09
N GLU A 106 1.95 3.93 -6.80
CA GLU A 106 1.41 3.85 -8.16
C GLU A 106 -0.10 3.58 -8.16
N GLU A 107 -0.57 2.77 -7.22
CA GLU A 107 -1.98 2.41 -7.05
C GLU A 107 -2.70 3.25 -5.99
N MET A 108 -1.95 4.03 -5.21
CA MET A 108 -2.43 4.75 -4.03
C MET A 108 -3.17 3.82 -3.06
N GLN A 109 -2.52 2.69 -2.74
CA GLN A 109 -3.04 1.66 -1.84
C GLN A 109 -2.07 1.35 -0.70
N VAL A 110 -2.62 1.10 0.49
CA VAL A 110 -1.86 0.59 1.64
C VAL A 110 -2.05 -0.92 1.74
N GLU A 111 -0.96 -1.66 1.80
CA GLU A 111 -0.91 -3.11 2.00
C GLU A 111 -0.26 -3.43 3.35
N THR A 112 -0.77 -4.43 4.07
CA THR A 112 -0.20 -4.87 5.35
C THR A 112 0.88 -5.89 5.11
N LEU A 113 2.14 -5.54 5.41
CA LEU A 113 3.32 -6.41 5.31
C LEU A 113 3.56 -7.24 6.57
N LEU A 114 3.25 -6.68 7.74
CA LEU A 114 3.38 -7.34 9.02
C LEU A 114 2.31 -6.83 9.96
N ASP A 115 1.72 -7.75 10.69
CA ASP A 115 0.83 -7.43 11.80
C ASP A 115 0.94 -8.55 12.84
N CYS A 116 1.80 -8.35 13.84
CA CYS A 116 2.05 -9.36 14.87
C CYS A 116 2.50 -8.72 16.20
N SER A 117 2.53 -9.55 17.25
CA SER A 117 3.04 -9.12 18.56
C SER A 117 4.54 -8.81 18.52
N VAL A 118 5.04 -8.00 19.45
CA VAL A 118 6.48 -7.69 19.52
C VAL A 118 7.33 -8.93 19.77
N THR A 119 6.82 -9.92 20.50
CA THR A 119 7.51 -11.19 20.76
C THR A 119 7.71 -11.98 19.46
N GLU A 120 6.71 -12.03 18.60
CA GLU A 120 6.79 -12.65 17.28
C GLU A 120 7.70 -11.85 16.33
N ALA A 121 7.58 -10.52 16.35
CA ALA A 121 8.43 -9.64 15.54
C ALA A 121 9.92 -9.80 15.89
N LYS A 122 10.25 -10.01 17.17
CA LYS A 122 11.62 -10.29 17.63
C LYS A 122 12.22 -11.54 16.99
N GLY A 123 11.42 -12.55 16.67
CA GLY A 123 11.87 -13.74 15.93
C GLY A 123 12.23 -13.47 14.47
N LEU A 124 11.69 -12.39 13.88
CA LEU A 124 11.92 -12.03 12.48
C LEU A 124 13.13 -11.08 12.29
N PHE A 125 13.48 -10.31 13.33
CA PHE A 125 14.60 -9.38 13.29
C PHE A 125 15.95 -10.07 13.11
N SER A 126 16.85 -9.43 12.36
CA SER A 126 18.26 -9.82 12.35
C SER A 126 18.93 -9.41 13.67
N LYS A 127 20.15 -9.95 13.92
CA LYS A 127 21.01 -9.48 15.03
C LYS A 127 21.09 -7.95 15.03
N VAL A 128 21.13 -7.38 16.23
CA VAL A 128 21.24 -5.92 16.46
C VAL A 128 22.45 -5.38 15.71
N SER A 129 22.26 -4.34 14.91
CA SER A 129 23.35 -3.67 14.22
C SER A 129 24.30 -3.01 15.22
N SER A 130 25.51 -2.70 14.78
CA SER A 130 26.50 -1.91 15.56
C SER A 130 25.97 -0.54 16.02
N SER A 131 24.83 -0.09 15.48
CA SER A 131 24.14 1.16 15.80
C SER A 131 22.96 1.01 16.77
N GLY A 132 22.76 -0.15 17.39
CA GLY A 132 21.69 -0.38 18.38
C GLY A 132 20.29 -0.45 17.76
N LYS A 133 20.16 -0.90 16.51
CA LYS A 133 18.87 -1.03 15.83
C LYS A 133 18.62 -2.48 15.41
N TYR A 134 17.37 -2.92 15.57
CA TYR A 134 16.89 -4.17 14.98
C TYR A 134 16.54 -3.92 13.52
N ASN A 135 17.04 -4.75 12.62
CA ASN A 135 16.72 -4.64 11.19
C ASN A 135 15.77 -5.76 10.78
N LEU A 136 14.72 -5.38 10.07
CA LEU A 136 13.77 -6.29 9.45
C LEU A 136 13.93 -6.21 7.94
N SER A 137 14.23 -7.33 7.30
CA SER A 137 14.40 -7.36 5.84
C SER A 137 13.04 -7.34 5.15
N LEU A 138 12.89 -6.45 4.17
CA LEU A 138 11.69 -6.38 3.33
C LEU A 138 11.43 -7.69 2.57
N SER A 139 12.49 -8.41 2.20
CA SER A 139 12.39 -9.70 1.52
C SER A 139 11.68 -10.79 2.36
N LYS A 140 11.86 -10.77 3.69
CA LYS A 140 11.17 -11.68 4.61
C LYS A 140 9.70 -11.31 4.76
N LEU A 141 9.42 -10.02 4.87
CA LEU A 141 8.06 -9.50 5.01
C LEU A 141 7.20 -9.80 3.79
N ARG A 142 7.74 -9.58 2.58
CA ARG A 142 6.98 -9.79 1.34
C ARG A 142 6.67 -11.27 1.07
N LYS A 143 7.48 -12.21 1.58
CA LYS A 143 7.17 -13.65 1.54
C LYS A 143 6.04 -14.06 2.50
N ILE A 144 5.84 -13.30 3.58
CA ILE A 144 4.76 -13.54 4.54
C ILE A 144 3.42 -13.08 3.96
N THR A 145 3.45 -12.10 3.05
CA THR A 145 2.27 -11.55 2.35
C THR A 145 1.98 -12.14 0.98
N ASP A 146 2.60 -13.27 0.61
CA ASP A 146 2.13 -13.98 -0.60
C ASP A 146 0.61 -14.20 -0.43
N PRO A 147 -0.19 -13.81 -1.44
CA PRO A 147 -1.61 -13.57 -1.26
C PRO A 147 -2.32 -14.82 -0.71
N ILE A 148 -3.07 -14.61 0.38
CA ILE A 148 -3.87 -15.62 1.09
C ILE A 148 -4.90 -16.32 0.16
N ARG A 149 -5.11 -15.81 -1.07
CA ARG A 149 -5.73 -16.57 -2.15
C ARG A 149 -4.85 -16.50 -3.41
N PRO A 150 -4.46 -17.65 -3.99
CA PRO A 150 -3.92 -17.70 -5.33
C PRO A 150 -4.81 -16.92 -6.29
N ILE A 151 -4.23 -16.18 -7.23
CA ILE A 151 -4.96 -15.49 -8.33
C ILE A 151 -5.96 -16.43 -9.02
N LYS A 152 -5.68 -17.75 -9.02
CA LYS A 152 -6.55 -18.80 -9.55
C LYS A 152 -7.91 -18.93 -8.84
N ASP A 153 -8.03 -18.47 -7.60
CA ASP A 153 -9.24 -18.64 -6.77
C ASP A 153 -10.08 -17.35 -6.68
N GLN A 154 -9.67 -16.27 -7.34
CA GLN A 154 -10.44 -15.02 -7.41
C GLN A 154 -11.38 -15.04 -8.61
N GLN A 155 -12.65 -14.71 -8.40
CA GLN A 155 -13.61 -14.61 -9.50
C GLN A 155 -13.30 -13.41 -10.39
N VAL A 156 -13.41 -13.62 -11.70
CA VAL A 156 -13.34 -12.56 -12.73
C VAL A 156 -14.71 -11.89 -12.79
N ILE A 157 -14.76 -10.58 -12.55
CA ILE A 157 -16.00 -9.80 -12.58
C ILE A 157 -16.23 -9.09 -13.91
N ALA A 158 -15.15 -8.80 -14.66
CA ALA A 158 -15.23 -8.24 -15.99
C ALA A 158 -13.99 -8.62 -16.82
N GLU A 159 -14.16 -8.81 -18.14
CA GLU A 159 -13.05 -9.05 -19.05
C GLU A 159 -13.27 -8.40 -20.43
N ALA A 160 -12.17 -8.08 -21.10
CA ALA A 160 -12.19 -7.59 -22.47
C ALA A 160 -10.90 -7.96 -23.21
N ASP A 161 -11.04 -8.24 -24.52
CA ASP A 161 -9.92 -8.58 -25.39
C ASP A 161 -9.52 -7.39 -26.28
N TYR A 162 -8.22 -7.21 -26.48
CA TYR A 162 -7.67 -6.20 -27.37
C TYR A 162 -6.33 -6.62 -27.98
N LYS A 163 -6.30 -6.79 -29.31
CA LYS A 163 -5.08 -7.08 -30.11
C LYS A 163 -4.14 -8.14 -29.49
N GLY A 164 -4.70 -9.25 -29.00
CA GLY A 164 -3.93 -10.36 -28.39
C GLY A 164 -3.73 -10.25 -26.88
N PHE A 165 -4.18 -9.17 -26.24
CA PHE A 165 -4.21 -9.04 -24.79
C PHE A 165 -5.63 -9.27 -24.25
N THR A 166 -5.76 -10.06 -23.19
CA THR A 166 -6.98 -10.17 -22.40
C THR A 166 -6.80 -9.39 -21.11
N ILE A 167 -7.64 -8.38 -20.88
CA ILE A 167 -7.67 -7.58 -19.65
C ILE A 167 -8.77 -8.15 -18.78
N ARG A 168 -8.45 -8.50 -17.52
CA ARG A 168 -9.43 -9.02 -16.55
C ARG A 168 -9.44 -8.18 -15.29
N GLU A 169 -10.63 -7.89 -14.80
CA GLU A 169 -10.88 -7.32 -13.48
C GLU A 169 -11.36 -8.44 -12.55
N LEU A 170 -10.67 -8.59 -11.41
CA LEU A 170 -11.01 -9.57 -10.37
C LEU A 170 -11.96 -8.95 -9.34
N GLU A 171 -12.63 -9.79 -8.55
CA GLU A 171 -13.49 -9.35 -7.43
C GLU A 171 -12.77 -8.42 -6.42
N SER A 172 -11.44 -8.50 -6.33
CA SER A 172 -10.61 -7.62 -5.51
C SER A 172 -10.37 -6.23 -6.13
N GLY A 173 -10.91 -5.97 -7.32
CA GLY A 173 -10.60 -4.81 -8.16
C GLY A 173 -9.23 -4.87 -8.82
N SER A 174 -8.47 -5.95 -8.65
CA SER A 174 -7.15 -6.11 -9.28
C SER A 174 -7.30 -6.33 -10.79
N ILE A 175 -6.39 -5.73 -11.56
CA ILE A 175 -6.37 -5.85 -13.02
C ILE A 175 -5.24 -6.78 -13.45
N LEU A 176 -5.60 -7.83 -14.19
CA LEU A 176 -4.66 -8.71 -14.88
C LEU A 176 -4.62 -8.35 -16.35
N VAL A 177 -3.43 -8.43 -16.94
CA VAL A 177 -3.25 -8.43 -18.39
C VAL A 177 -2.64 -9.76 -18.75
N ILE A 178 -3.27 -10.48 -19.66
CA ILE A 178 -2.82 -11.78 -20.15
C ILE A 178 -2.45 -11.61 -21.61
N ASN A 179 -1.26 -12.09 -21.99
CA ASN A 179 -0.81 -12.13 -23.37
C ASN A 179 -0.71 -13.60 -23.78
N ASP A 180 -1.50 -14.03 -24.75
CA ASP A 180 -1.74 -15.43 -25.12
C ASP A 180 -2.16 -16.32 -23.93
N THR A 181 -1.20 -16.80 -23.13
CA THR A 181 -1.41 -17.64 -21.94
C THR A 181 -0.67 -17.17 -20.69
N ASP A 182 0.19 -16.16 -20.79
CA ASP A 182 1.02 -15.70 -19.67
C ASP A 182 0.42 -14.44 -19.04
N ILE A 183 0.41 -14.42 -17.69
CA ILE A 183 0.02 -13.23 -16.92
C ILE A 183 1.19 -12.26 -16.92
N GLU A 184 0.96 -11.06 -17.44
CA GLU A 184 1.96 -10.01 -17.48
C GLU A 184 2.21 -9.46 -16.06
N PRO A 185 3.44 -9.53 -15.55
CA PRO A 185 3.75 -9.07 -14.19
C PRO A 185 3.70 -7.53 -14.06
N VAL A 186 3.78 -6.80 -15.18
CA VAL A 186 3.79 -5.34 -15.22
C VAL A 186 2.67 -4.84 -16.14
N THR A 187 1.50 -4.58 -15.57
CA THR A 187 0.26 -4.32 -16.31
C THR A 187 0.11 -2.86 -16.76
N LYS A 188 0.50 -1.88 -15.93
CA LYS A 188 0.26 -0.44 -16.16
C LYS A 188 0.79 0.12 -17.49
N PRO A 189 2.03 -0.18 -17.95
CA PRO A 189 2.54 0.30 -19.23
C PRO A 189 1.76 -0.28 -20.42
N ILE A 190 1.33 -1.54 -20.32
CA ILE A 190 0.55 -2.22 -21.36
C ILE A 190 -0.83 -1.57 -21.47
N LEU A 191 -1.50 -1.34 -20.33
CA LEU A 191 -2.78 -0.62 -20.29
C LEU A 191 -2.66 0.80 -20.88
N ARG A 192 -1.57 1.52 -20.60
CA ARG A 192 -1.31 2.84 -21.20
C ARG A 192 -1.15 2.76 -22.71
N LYS A 193 -0.44 1.75 -23.22
CA LYS A 193 -0.31 1.51 -24.67
C LYS A 193 -1.67 1.27 -25.32
N ILE A 194 -2.49 0.40 -24.72
CA ILE A 194 -3.86 0.11 -25.20
C ILE A 194 -4.73 1.38 -25.16
N SER A 195 -4.67 2.16 -24.08
CA SER A 195 -5.38 3.42 -23.96
C SER A 195 -4.99 4.42 -25.05
N SER A 196 -3.69 4.56 -25.33
CA SER A 196 -3.18 5.43 -26.40
C SER A 196 -3.64 4.96 -27.79
N ASP A 197 -3.61 3.66 -28.05
CA ASP A 197 -4.09 3.10 -29.32
C ASP A 197 -5.59 3.36 -29.54
N LEU A 198 -6.38 3.38 -28.46
CA LEU A 198 -7.82 3.68 -28.48
C LEU A 198 -8.14 5.19 -28.41
N GLY A 199 -7.13 6.05 -28.35
CA GLY A 199 -7.31 7.51 -28.21
C GLY A 199 -7.94 7.92 -26.86
N MET A 200 -7.86 7.08 -25.84
CA MET A 200 -8.45 7.36 -24.53
C MET A 200 -7.49 8.13 -23.61
N PRO A 201 -8.02 9.09 -22.82
CA PRO A 201 -7.21 9.82 -21.87
C PRO A 201 -6.69 8.90 -20.77
N ILE A 202 -5.42 9.10 -20.39
CA ILE A 202 -4.77 8.42 -19.26
C ILE A 202 -4.86 9.21 -17.95
N ILE A 203 -5.59 10.33 -17.97
CA ILE A 203 -5.81 11.21 -16.81
C ILE A 203 -7.25 11.10 -16.30
N ASN A 204 -7.42 11.16 -14.98
CA ASN A 204 -8.71 11.15 -14.32
C ASN A 204 -9.40 12.54 -14.39
N SER A 205 -10.61 12.65 -13.85
CA SER A 205 -11.40 13.90 -13.84
C SER A 205 -10.73 15.06 -13.09
N ASN A 206 -9.77 14.76 -12.21
CA ASN A 206 -9.03 15.73 -11.42
C ASN A 206 -7.72 16.15 -12.10
N GLY A 207 -7.42 15.64 -13.30
CA GLY A 207 -6.20 15.93 -14.04
C GLY A 207 -4.98 15.08 -13.69
N ASN A 208 -5.11 14.12 -12.76
CA ASN A 208 -4.00 13.23 -12.36
C ASN A 208 -3.96 11.97 -13.24
N PRO A 209 -2.79 11.34 -13.44
CA PRO A 209 -2.69 10.06 -14.14
C PRO A 209 -3.51 8.96 -13.44
N MET A 210 -4.28 8.18 -14.22
CA MET A 210 -5.02 7.04 -13.69
C MET A 210 -4.09 5.93 -13.18
N ASN A 211 -4.49 5.28 -12.09
CA ASN A 211 -3.85 4.06 -11.60
C ASN A 211 -4.27 2.83 -12.44
N THR A 212 -3.64 1.67 -12.21
CA THR A 212 -3.86 0.46 -13.01
C THR A 212 -5.32 0.03 -12.94
N ARG A 213 -5.95 0.09 -11.76
CA ARG A 213 -7.37 -0.24 -11.58
C ARG A 213 -8.28 0.67 -12.40
N GLN A 214 -8.18 1.99 -12.21
CA GLN A 214 -9.00 2.97 -12.91
C GLN A 214 -8.85 2.86 -14.43
N LEU A 215 -7.60 2.71 -14.90
CA LEU A 215 -7.31 2.59 -16.32
C LEU A 215 -7.85 1.26 -16.89
N GLY A 216 -7.67 0.16 -16.16
CA GLY A 216 -8.14 -1.18 -16.54
C GLY A 216 -9.66 -1.27 -16.62
N SER A 217 -10.38 -0.88 -15.56
CA SER A 217 -11.84 -0.90 -15.56
C SER A 217 -12.44 -0.01 -16.65
N ARG A 218 -11.82 1.15 -16.90
CA ARG A 218 -12.24 2.05 -17.99
C ARG A 218 -12.02 1.44 -19.37
N LEU A 219 -10.87 0.79 -19.57
CA LEU A 219 -10.55 0.06 -20.80
C LEU A 219 -11.52 -1.09 -21.06
N ILE A 220 -11.76 -1.93 -20.06
CA ILE A 220 -12.71 -3.04 -20.16
C ILE A 220 -14.09 -2.52 -20.57
N LYS A 221 -14.58 -1.48 -19.89
CA LYS A 221 -15.87 -0.87 -20.20
C LYS A 221 -15.95 -0.33 -21.63
N GLN A 222 -14.89 0.36 -22.10
CA GLN A 222 -14.86 0.89 -23.47
C GLN A 222 -14.84 -0.22 -24.52
N LEU A 223 -14.05 -1.27 -24.30
CA LEU A 223 -13.94 -2.40 -25.22
C LEU A 223 -15.25 -3.21 -25.28
N GLN A 224 -15.95 -3.35 -24.15
CA GLN A 224 -17.26 -4.00 -24.10
C GLN A 224 -18.38 -3.17 -24.73
N LEU A 225 -18.30 -1.83 -24.67
CA LEU A 225 -19.29 -0.93 -25.27
C LEU A 225 -19.19 -0.84 -26.80
N GLY A 226 -18.08 -1.32 -27.39
CA GLY A 226 -17.86 -1.38 -28.84
C GLY A 226 -17.77 0.01 -29.47
N VAL A 227 -16.54 0.53 -29.57
CA VAL A 227 -16.10 1.77 -30.28
C VAL A 227 -17.12 2.92 -30.31
#